data_AF-A0AAU9TVJ8-F1
#
_entry.id   AF-A0AAU9TVJ8-F1
#
_cell.length_a   1.000
_cell.length_b   1.000
_cell.length_c   1.000
_cell.angle_alpha   90.00
_cell.angle_beta   90.00
_cell.angle_gamma   90.00
#
_symmetry.space_group_name_H-M   'P 1'
#
loop_
_entity.id
_entity.type
_entity.pdbx_description
1 polymer ?
#
loop_
_entity_poly.entity_id
_entity_poly.type
_entity_poly.pdbx_seq_one_letter_code
_entity_poly.pdbx_strand_id
1 'polypeptide(L)'
;MVDFKIINVRENLSMSPYLGYLFEKEINESELHDDEKKSNKKGVSILLQNLLSNCKKKLPENLKLLKNSMALSVSVILKPNRLLNNFVQVLERLGYTEKIDTVIQHWQSIILQKWKKTEDTVKFWAKVQESNAMMHLGTVHIKTYLTSRRK
;
A
#
# COMPACT_ATOMS: atom_id res chain seq x y z
N MET A 1 -9.07 17.27 -4.64
CA MET A 1 -8.70 15.96 -4.06
C MET A 1 -9.53 15.78 -2.81
N VAL A 2 -10.46 14.82 -2.79
CA VAL A 2 -11.37 14.63 -1.64
C VAL A 2 -10.55 14.17 -0.45
N ASP A 3 -10.57 14.94 0.65
CA ASP A 3 -9.84 14.59 1.85
C ASP A 3 -10.62 13.52 2.64
N PHE A 4 -10.30 12.26 2.36
CA PHE A 4 -10.89 11.10 3.03
C PHE A 4 -10.74 11.13 4.56
N LYS A 5 -9.87 11.99 5.12
CA LYS A 5 -9.74 12.18 6.57
C LYS A 5 -10.96 12.83 7.20
N ILE A 6 -11.71 13.66 6.47
CA ILE A 6 -12.76 14.53 7.03
C ILE A 6 -14.10 13.80 7.25
N ILE A 7 -14.36 12.71 6.52
CA ILE A 7 -15.65 11.99 6.65
C ILE A 7 -15.64 11.12 7.91
N ASN A 8 -16.37 11.52 8.94
CA ASN A 8 -16.66 10.66 10.08
C ASN A 8 -17.71 9.62 9.68
N VAL A 9 -17.26 8.37 9.49
CA VAL A 9 -18.08 7.26 8.99
C VAL A 9 -19.27 7.01 9.92
N ARG A 10 -19.11 7.20 11.23
CA ARG A 10 -20.17 6.99 12.23
C ARG A 10 -21.25 8.06 12.19
N GLU A 11 -20.91 9.28 11.81
CA GLU A 11 -21.83 10.43 11.78
C GLU A 11 -22.60 10.53 10.46
N ASN A 12 -22.13 9.84 9.41
CA ASN A 12 -22.73 9.89 8.07
C ASN A 12 -23.49 8.62 7.68
N LEU A 13 -23.52 7.59 8.54
CA LEU A 13 -24.33 6.40 8.35
C LEU A 13 -25.62 6.53 9.15
N SER A 14 -26.76 6.54 8.47
CA SER A 14 -28.08 6.50 9.10
C SER A 14 -28.18 5.31 10.06
N MET A 15 -28.91 5.45 11.17
CA MET A 15 -29.09 4.37 12.16
C MET A 15 -29.65 3.06 11.57
N SER A 16 -30.34 3.14 10.43
CA SER A 16 -30.81 1.99 9.65
C SER A 16 -30.52 2.22 8.17
N PRO A 17 -29.28 2.01 7.71
CA PRO A 17 -28.95 2.19 6.31
C PRO A 17 -29.62 1.10 5.48
N TYR A 18 -29.97 1.43 4.24
CA TYR A 18 -30.33 0.41 3.26
C TYR A 18 -29.10 -0.46 2.97
N LEU A 19 -29.22 -1.77 3.18
CA LEU A 19 -28.09 -2.71 3.08
C LEU A 19 -28.03 -3.44 1.72
N GLY A 20 -28.88 -3.05 0.77
CA GLY A 20 -28.94 -3.62 -0.56
C GLY A 20 -30.13 -4.55 -0.77
N TYR A 21 -30.58 -4.66 -2.02
CA TYR A 21 -31.84 -5.31 -2.37
C TYR A 21 -31.93 -6.75 -1.88
N LEU A 22 -30.88 -7.55 -2.07
CA LEU A 22 -30.88 -8.96 -1.67
C LEU A 22 -30.98 -9.11 -0.16
N PHE A 23 -30.24 -8.29 0.59
CA PHE A 23 -30.29 -8.30 2.06
C PHE A 23 -31.66 -7.88 2.58
N GLU A 24 -32.23 -6.80 2.04
CA GLU A 24 -33.56 -6.34 2.44
C GLU A 24 -34.65 -7.34 2.06
N LYS A 25 -34.52 -8.02 0.91
CA LYS A 25 -35.44 -9.06 0.48
C LYS A 25 -35.39 -10.26 1.43
N GLU A 26 -34.21 -10.82 1.68
CA GLU A 26 -34.03 -11.98 2.55
C GLU A 26 -34.48 -11.70 3.99
N ILE A 27 -34.16 -10.52 4.53
CA ILE A 27 -34.56 -10.21 5.91
C ILE A 27 -36.06 -9.97 6.04
N ASN A 28 -36.70 -9.41 5.01
CA ASN A 28 -38.15 -9.19 5.02
C ASN A 28 -38.91 -10.50 4.81
N GLU A 29 -38.41 -11.40 3.95
CA GLU A 29 -38.97 -12.72 3.67
C GLU A 29 -38.67 -13.76 4.77
N SER A 30 -37.75 -13.47 5.70
CA SER A 30 -37.45 -14.34 6.84
C SER A 30 -38.57 -14.37 7.89
N GLU A 31 -38.72 -15.52 8.56
CA GLU A 31 -39.64 -15.73 9.69
C GLU A 31 -39.18 -15.08 11.00
N LEU A 32 -38.10 -14.28 10.97
CA LEU A 32 -37.58 -13.58 12.14
C LEU A 32 -38.60 -12.58 12.70
N HIS A 33 -38.56 -12.38 14.02
CA HIS A 33 -39.36 -11.32 14.64
C HIS A 33 -38.79 -9.93 14.28
N ASP A 34 -39.62 -8.90 14.27
CA ASP A 34 -39.20 -7.53 13.88
C ASP A 34 -38.01 -7.00 14.71
N ASP A 35 -37.94 -7.36 15.99
CA ASP A 35 -36.82 -7.00 16.87
C ASP A 35 -35.51 -7.67 16.45
N GLU A 36 -35.57 -8.93 15.99
CA GLU A 36 -34.42 -9.68 15.50
C GLU A 36 -33.97 -9.12 14.14
N LYS A 37 -34.91 -8.79 13.25
CA LYS A 37 -34.62 -8.12 11.97
C LYS A 37 -33.88 -6.80 12.20
N LYS A 38 -34.35 -6.00 13.16
CA LYS A 38 -33.72 -4.72 13.54
C LYS A 38 -32.34 -4.93 14.16
N SER A 39 -32.18 -5.93 15.01
CA SER A 39 -30.88 -6.28 15.62
C SER A 39 -29.86 -6.71 14.56
N ASN A 40 -30.27 -7.55 13.60
CA ASN A 40 -29.42 -7.98 12.48
C ASN A 40 -28.98 -6.81 11.60
N LYS A 41 -29.92 -5.93 11.19
CA LYS A 41 -29.58 -4.70 10.44
C LYS A 41 -28.56 -3.84 11.18
N LYS A 42 -28.74 -3.68 12.50
CA LYS A 42 -27.80 -2.93 13.34
C LYS A 42 -26.43 -3.61 13.41
N GLY A 43 -26.38 -4.92 13.58
CA GLY A 43 -25.13 -5.69 13.60
C GLY A 43 -24.33 -5.57 12.32
N VAL A 44 -24.98 -5.70 11.17
CA VAL A 44 -24.34 -5.54 9.85
C VAL A 44 -23.88 -4.09 9.62
N SER A 45 -24.69 -3.10 10.02
CA SER A 45 -24.28 -1.69 9.97
C SER A 45 -23.03 -1.42 10.80
N ILE A 46 -22.95 -1.96 12.02
CA ILE A 46 -21.76 -1.86 12.88
C ILE A 46 -20.55 -2.54 12.22
N LEU A 47 -20.73 -3.72 11.62
CA LEU A 47 -19.67 -4.42 10.91
C LEU A 47 -19.12 -3.58 9.75
N LEU A 48 -20.01 -3.02 8.91
CA LEU A 48 -19.61 -2.16 7.80
C LEU A 48 -18.89 -0.90 8.28
N GLN A 49 -19.36 -0.27 9.36
CA GLN A 49 -18.68 0.87 9.99
C GLN A 49 -17.26 0.51 10.43
N ASN A 50 -17.09 -0.65 11.05
CA ASN A 50 -15.78 -1.12 11.50
C ASN A 50 -14.85 -1.42 10.32
N LEU A 51 -15.35 -2.08 9.27
CA LEU A 51 -14.60 -2.35 8.05
C LEU A 51 -14.14 -1.06 7.37
N LEU A 52 -15.05 -0.10 7.18
CA LEU A 52 -14.74 1.20 6.59
C LEU A 52 -13.72 1.98 7.42
N SER A 53 -13.86 1.98 8.75
CA SER A 53 -12.90 2.61 9.65
C SER A 53 -11.50 1.98 9.54
N ASN A 54 -11.44 0.65 9.48
CA ASN A 54 -10.18 -0.08 9.31
C ASN A 54 -9.53 0.19 7.94
N CYS A 55 -10.32 0.20 6.86
CA CYS A 55 -9.85 0.60 5.54
C CYS A 55 -9.30 2.03 5.55
N LYS A 56 -10.03 2.99 6.16
CA LYS A 56 -9.61 4.39 6.28
C LYS A 56 -8.34 4.55 7.10
N LYS A 57 -8.13 3.77 8.16
CA LYS A 57 -6.88 3.78 8.94
C LYS A 57 -5.69 3.25 8.15
N LYS A 58 -5.89 2.18 7.37
CA LYS A 58 -4.82 1.54 6.57
C LYS A 58 -4.48 2.30 5.29
N LEU A 59 -5.45 2.98 4.66
CA LEU A 59 -5.29 3.65 3.37
C LEU A 59 -4.12 4.65 3.34
N PRO A 60 -3.95 5.56 4.32
CA PRO A 60 -2.86 6.53 4.32
C PRO A 60 -1.49 5.86 4.45
N GLU A 61 -1.39 4.80 5.24
CA GLU A 61 -0.15 4.05 5.40
C GLU A 61 0.19 3.29 4.13
N ASN A 62 -0.79 2.60 3.53
CA ASN A 62 -0.64 1.89 2.26
C ASN A 62 -0.27 2.86 1.12
N LEU A 63 -0.89 4.05 1.07
CA LEU A 63 -0.53 5.10 0.12
C LEU A 63 0.88 5.64 0.35
N LYS A 64 1.31 5.80 1.60
CA LYS A 64 2.71 6.15 1.93
C LYS A 64 3.66 5.06 1.46
N LEU A 65 3.34 3.79 1.68
CA LEU A 65 4.15 2.65 1.22
C LEU A 65 4.25 2.60 -0.30
N LEU A 66 3.15 2.81 -1.02
CA LEU A 66 3.11 2.91 -2.48
C LEU A 66 3.94 4.10 -3.02
N LYS A 67 3.85 5.27 -2.38
CA LYS A 67 4.68 6.43 -2.74
C LYS A 67 6.16 6.18 -2.47
N ASN A 68 6.46 5.46 -1.40
CA ASN A 68 7.82 5.10 -1.03
C ASN A 68 8.39 4.05 -1.98
N SER A 69 7.60 3.05 -2.42
CA SER A 69 8.05 2.08 -3.41
C SER A 69 8.27 2.68 -4.80
N MET A 70 7.58 3.77 -5.16
CA MET A 70 7.90 4.55 -6.37
C MET A 70 9.32 5.13 -6.37
N ALA A 71 9.94 5.35 -5.20
CA ALA A 71 11.34 5.75 -5.13
C ALA A 71 12.30 4.70 -5.71
N LEU A 72 11.85 3.43 -5.78
CA LEU A 72 12.57 2.31 -6.39
C LEU A 72 12.12 2.03 -7.84
N SER A 73 11.35 2.92 -8.47
CA SER A 73 11.03 2.76 -9.89
C SER A 73 12.24 3.13 -10.76
N VAL A 74 12.40 2.45 -11.91
CA VAL A 74 13.56 2.65 -12.79
C VAL A 74 13.70 4.11 -13.25
N SER A 75 12.56 4.74 -13.58
CA SER A 75 12.50 6.13 -14.02
C SER A 75 12.83 7.15 -12.92
N VAL A 76 12.79 6.74 -11.65
CA VAL A 76 13.10 7.58 -10.50
C VAL A 76 14.51 7.31 -10.00
N ILE A 77 14.92 6.04 -9.94
CA ILE A 77 16.22 5.63 -9.39
C ILE A 77 17.41 6.07 -10.25
N LEU A 78 17.19 6.26 -11.56
CA LEU A 78 18.22 6.73 -12.50
C LEU A 78 18.32 8.26 -12.58
N LYS A 79 17.47 9.01 -11.88
CA LYS A 79 17.52 10.48 -11.91
C LYS A 79 18.66 10.99 -11.01
N PRO A 80 19.60 11.81 -11.54
CA PRO A 80 20.83 12.16 -10.83
C PRO A 80 20.65 13.10 -9.63
N ASN A 81 19.45 13.60 -9.32
CA ASN A 81 19.31 14.70 -8.37
C ASN A 81 18.09 14.68 -7.44
N ARG A 82 17.34 13.57 -7.29
CA ARG A 82 16.22 13.55 -6.34
C ARG A 82 15.97 12.20 -5.68
N LEU A 83 15.51 12.31 -4.44
CA LEU A 83 14.91 11.28 -3.58
C LEU A 83 15.85 10.44 -2.72
N LEU A 84 17.10 10.88 -2.46
CA LEU A 84 17.95 10.24 -1.43
C LEU A 84 17.18 10.10 -0.10
N ASN A 85 16.50 11.15 0.35
CA ASN A 85 15.71 11.10 1.60
C ASN A 85 14.55 10.10 1.54
N ASN A 86 13.84 9.99 0.41
CA ASN A 86 12.74 9.02 0.30
C ASN A 86 13.28 7.59 0.18
N PHE A 87 14.42 7.43 -0.48
CA PHE A 87 15.12 6.16 -0.60
C PHE A 87 15.66 5.69 0.75
N VAL A 88 16.28 6.58 1.53
CA VAL A 88 16.71 6.31 2.92
C VAL A 88 15.52 5.91 3.80
N GLN A 89 14.41 6.65 3.74
CA GLN A 89 13.18 6.29 4.47
C GLN A 89 12.62 4.91 4.08
N VAL A 90 12.80 4.49 2.82
CA VAL A 90 12.45 3.13 2.38
C VAL A 90 13.38 2.10 3.02
N LEU A 91 14.70 2.35 3.00
CA LEU A 91 15.68 1.44 3.58
C LEU A 91 15.51 1.27 5.09
N GLU A 92 15.26 2.36 5.83
CA GLU A 92 14.97 2.33 7.25
C GLU A 92 13.74 1.47 7.57
N ARG A 93 12.65 1.67 6.82
CA ARG A 93 11.42 0.87 6.98
C ARG A 93 11.60 -0.61 6.66
N LEU A 94 12.59 -0.96 5.84
CA LEU A 94 12.93 -2.34 5.49
C LEU A 94 13.96 -2.95 6.44
N GLY A 95 14.43 -2.21 7.45
CA GLY A 95 15.40 -2.68 8.44
C GLY A 95 16.85 -2.67 7.95
N TYR A 96 17.18 -1.85 6.93
CA TYR A 96 18.54 -1.73 6.38
C TYR A 96 19.36 -0.58 7.00
N THR A 97 18.99 -0.12 8.19
CA THR A 97 19.58 1.05 8.88
C THR A 97 21.12 1.00 8.95
N GLU A 98 21.71 -0.15 9.26
CA GLU A 98 23.17 -0.33 9.38
C GLU A 98 23.92 -0.38 8.04
N LYS A 99 23.19 -0.50 6.92
CA LYS A 99 23.76 -0.65 5.57
C LYS A 99 23.39 0.49 4.64
N ILE A 100 22.83 1.59 5.17
CA ILE A 100 22.35 2.72 4.38
C ILE A 100 23.48 3.28 3.50
N ASP A 101 24.65 3.56 4.06
CA ASP A 101 25.77 4.15 3.30
C ASP A 101 26.26 3.24 2.18
N THR A 102 26.39 1.94 2.45
CA THR A 102 26.76 0.93 1.44
C THR A 102 25.73 0.88 0.31
N VAL A 103 24.44 0.93 0.66
CA VAL A 103 23.36 0.92 -0.31
C VAL A 103 23.33 2.22 -1.13
N ILE A 104 23.66 3.36 -0.54
CA ILE A 104 23.79 4.65 -1.25
C ILE A 104 24.95 4.61 -2.24
N GLN A 105 26.11 4.06 -1.87
CA GLN A 105 27.26 3.90 -2.78
C GLN A 105 26.92 3.01 -3.98
N HIS A 106 26.21 1.90 -3.74
CA HIS A 106 25.69 1.05 -4.81
C HIS A 106 24.69 1.80 -5.68
N TRP A 107 23.81 2.62 -5.08
CA TRP A 107 22.87 3.43 -5.84
C TRP A 107 23.56 4.46 -6.74
N GLN A 108 24.58 5.16 -6.24
CA GLN A 108 25.39 6.08 -7.05
C GLN A 108 26.06 5.35 -8.22
N SER A 109 26.55 4.13 -7.98
CA SER A 109 27.12 3.28 -9.03
C SER A 109 26.09 2.90 -10.10
N ILE A 110 24.83 2.64 -9.73
CA ILE A 110 23.73 2.38 -10.69
C ILE A 110 23.47 3.60 -11.58
N ILE A 111 23.44 4.80 -11.00
CA ILE A 111 23.16 6.04 -11.75
C ILE A 111 24.23 6.30 -12.80
N LEU A 112 25.49 6.02 -12.48
CA LEU A 112 26.63 6.27 -13.38
C LEU A 112 26.71 5.25 -14.54
N GLN A 113 25.99 4.14 -14.47
CA GLN A 113 25.97 3.13 -15.53
C GLN A 113 25.01 3.50 -16.67
N LYS A 114 25.42 3.24 -17.91
CA LYS A 114 24.54 3.36 -19.09
C LYS A 114 23.66 2.13 -19.22
N TRP A 115 22.37 2.28 -18.94
CA TRP A 115 21.36 1.21 -19.05
C TRP A 115 20.71 1.20 -20.44
N LYS A 116 20.72 0.04 -21.12
CA LYS A 116 20.11 -0.14 -22.45
C LYS A 116 18.60 -0.46 -22.42
N LYS A 117 18.10 -1.00 -21.30
CA LYS A 117 16.70 -1.44 -21.14
C LYS A 117 16.17 -0.92 -19.80
N THR A 118 15.59 0.27 -19.80
CA THR A 118 15.01 0.93 -18.60
C THR A 118 13.49 0.87 -18.55
N GLU A 119 12.86 0.46 -19.65
CA GLU A 119 11.40 0.34 -19.80
C GLU A 119 10.84 -0.93 -19.13
N ASP A 120 11.66 -1.99 -19.06
CA ASP A 120 11.30 -3.25 -18.41
C ASP A 120 11.87 -3.28 -16.98
N THR A 121 11.01 -2.94 -16.01
CA THR A 121 11.36 -2.87 -14.59
C THR A 121 11.95 -4.19 -14.07
N VAL A 122 11.39 -5.33 -14.49
CA VAL A 122 11.84 -6.64 -14.01
C VAL A 122 13.22 -6.97 -14.56
N LYS A 123 13.45 -6.77 -15.87
CA LYS A 123 14.76 -7.02 -16.48
C LYS A 123 15.83 -6.07 -15.97
N PHE A 124 15.47 -4.82 -15.70
CA PHE A 124 16.40 -3.86 -15.08
C PHE A 124 16.88 -4.37 -13.72
N TRP A 125 15.95 -4.73 -12.83
CA TRP A 125 16.29 -5.17 -11.47
C TRP A 125 16.98 -6.54 -11.43
N ALA A 126 16.63 -7.45 -12.34
CA ALA A 126 17.36 -8.71 -12.50
C ALA A 126 18.84 -8.47 -12.88
N LYS A 127 19.09 -7.55 -13.80
CA LYS A 127 20.46 -7.19 -14.20
C LYS A 127 21.24 -6.47 -13.09
N VAL A 128 20.56 -5.62 -12.30
CA VAL A 128 21.15 -5.04 -11.08
C VAL A 128 21.56 -6.15 -10.11
N GLN A 129 20.75 -7.19 -9.95
CA GLN A 129 21.04 -8.31 -9.05
C GLN A 129 22.18 -9.23 -9.54
N GLU A 130 22.30 -9.46 -10.86
CA GLU A 130 23.39 -10.24 -11.46
C GLU A 130 24.76 -9.55 -11.33
N SER A 131 24.77 -8.23 -11.25
CA SER A 131 25.97 -7.48 -10.89
C SER A 131 26.29 -7.74 -9.41
N ASN A 132 27.31 -8.55 -9.14
CA ASN A 132 27.76 -8.96 -7.79
C ASN A 132 28.06 -7.77 -6.84
N ALA A 133 28.06 -6.53 -7.34
CA ALA A 133 28.17 -5.29 -6.58
C ALA A 133 26.84 -4.80 -5.96
N MET A 134 25.68 -5.44 -6.20
CA MET A 134 24.37 -4.79 -5.95
C MET A 134 23.26 -5.72 -5.42
N MET A 135 23.64 -6.80 -4.73
CA MET A 135 22.72 -7.79 -4.14
C MET A 135 21.66 -7.15 -3.21
N HIS A 136 22.04 -6.12 -2.46
CA HIS A 136 21.17 -5.52 -1.43
C HIS A 136 20.02 -4.69 -2.02
N LEU A 137 20.24 -4.02 -3.15
CA LEU A 137 19.24 -3.17 -3.80
C LEU A 137 18.19 -3.99 -4.55
N GLY A 138 18.61 -5.03 -5.28
CA GLY A 138 17.69 -5.98 -5.90
C GLY A 138 16.84 -6.71 -4.85
N THR A 139 17.47 -7.16 -3.75
CA THR A 139 16.77 -7.78 -2.62
C THR A 139 15.77 -6.84 -1.96
N VAL A 140 16.11 -5.56 -1.79
CA VAL A 140 15.23 -4.50 -1.26
C VAL A 140 14.02 -4.29 -2.16
N HIS A 141 14.20 -4.20 -3.49
CA HIS A 141 13.09 -4.04 -4.42
C HIS A 141 12.15 -5.26 -4.39
N ILE A 142 12.71 -6.47 -4.45
CA ILE A 142 11.93 -7.72 -4.41
C ILE A 142 11.19 -7.85 -3.08
N LYS A 143 11.82 -7.57 -1.94
CA LYS A 143 11.14 -7.59 -0.63
C LYS A 143 10.04 -6.56 -0.54
N THR A 144 10.23 -5.35 -1.07
CA THR A 144 9.20 -4.29 -1.10
C THR A 144 8.02 -4.71 -1.97
N TYR A 145 8.29 -5.30 -3.13
CA TYR A 145 7.27 -5.83 -4.01
C TYR A 145 6.47 -6.98 -3.36
N LEU A 146 7.16 -7.94 -2.73
CA LEU A 146 6.52 -9.08 -2.05
C LEU A 146 5.75 -8.68 -0.80
N THR A 147 6.23 -7.71 -0.02
CA THR A 147 5.49 -7.18 1.16
C THR A 147 4.28 -6.35 0.75
N SER A 148 4.31 -5.66 -0.39
CA SER A 148 3.14 -4.95 -0.93
C SER A 148 2.04 -5.88 -1.47
N ARG A 149 2.36 -7.14 -1.80
CA ARG A 149 1.42 -8.15 -2.34
C ARG A 149 0.84 -9.09 -1.29
N ARG A 150 1.42 -9.16 -0.09
CA ARG A 150 1.05 -10.11 0.99
C ARG A 150 0.14 -9.50 2.08
N LYS A 151 -0.30 -8.25 1.96
CA LYS A 151 -1.18 -7.57 2.94
C LYS A 151 -2.54 -7.22 2.36
#